data_AF-A0A815RSY2-F1
#
_entry.id   AF-A0A815RSY2-F1
#
_cell.length_a   1.000
_cell.length_b   1.000
_cell.length_c   1.000
_cell.angle_alpha   90.00
_cell.angle_beta   90.00
_cell.angle_gamma   90.00
#
_symmetry.space_group_name_H-M   'P 1'
#
loop_
_entity.id
_entity.type
_entity.pdbx_description
1 polymer ?
#
loop_
_entity_poly.entity_id
_entity_poly.type
_entity_poly.pdbx_seq_one_letter_code
_entity_poly.pdbx_strand_id
1 'polypeptide(L)'
;MTKGHEKYTASFKNNVLQEYRRGIHGYGFESLAKRFKIKGGHTLIAQWYRQWDGTIGSLERKLEGGRSRSMTKQEVTLDPGYWMEIANFRRFLQRIGNDRLIFFDETAVYCTMYPRRTLVTPGQQALIIVDKPSAYASRYDLIGAIIGSQPITCMVLTPDDRKEKDIKGVRKHIVNDWILKKLAPAINRLAIDNVYLICDKSRAHNKLDMMQAFKDANCPSVIGIRYIPTASA
;
A
#
# COMPACT_ATOMS: atom_id res chain seq x y z
N MET A 1 10.43 -11.55 27.74
CA MET A 1 9.22 -10.71 27.85
C MET A 1 8.33 -10.98 26.64
N THR A 2 7.28 -11.78 26.80
CA THR A 2 6.28 -12.04 25.75
C THR A 2 5.50 -10.74 25.48
N LYS A 3 5.44 -10.32 24.21
CA LYS A 3 4.76 -9.09 23.78
C LYS A 3 3.28 -9.16 24.18
N GLY A 4 2.79 -8.16 24.92
CA GLY A 4 1.50 -8.17 25.62
C GLY A 4 0.21 -8.26 24.79
N HIS A 5 0.27 -8.55 23.50
CA HIS A 5 -0.90 -8.59 22.61
C HIS A 5 -1.39 -10.01 22.27
N GLU A 6 -0.66 -11.07 22.61
CA GLU A 6 -1.10 -12.47 22.45
C GLU A 6 -2.00 -12.98 23.57
N LYS A 7 -2.31 -12.15 24.57
CA LYS A 7 -2.90 -12.65 25.83
C LYS A 7 -4.40 -12.97 25.75
N TYR A 8 -5.13 -12.45 24.76
CA TYR A 8 -6.59 -12.57 24.70
C TYR A 8 -7.03 -13.24 23.39
N THR A 9 -7.60 -14.43 23.50
CA THR A 9 -8.18 -15.16 22.36
C THR A 9 -9.39 -14.43 21.79
N ALA A 10 -9.73 -14.64 20.51
CA ALA A 10 -10.90 -14.03 19.88
C ALA A 10 -12.20 -14.39 20.62
N SER A 11 -12.32 -15.65 21.05
CA SER A 11 -13.45 -16.13 21.87
C SER A 11 -13.56 -15.37 23.21
N PHE A 12 -12.44 -15.16 23.92
CA PHE A 12 -12.47 -14.37 25.15
C PHE A 12 -12.94 -12.93 24.90
N LYS A 13 -12.40 -12.26 23.86
CA LYS A 13 -12.82 -10.90 23.51
C LYS A 13 -14.32 -10.86 23.19
N ASN A 14 -14.83 -11.82 22.43
CA ASN A 14 -16.25 -11.92 22.09
C ASN A 14 -17.12 -12.04 23.35
N ASN A 15 -16.73 -12.90 24.30
CA ASN A 15 -17.46 -13.07 25.57
C ASN A 15 -17.51 -11.76 26.36
N VAL A 16 -16.39 -11.03 26.45
CA VAL A 16 -16.36 -9.72 27.13
C VAL A 16 -17.29 -8.71 26.43
N LEU A 17 -17.29 -8.68 25.09
CA LEU A 17 -18.10 -7.73 24.34
C LEU A 17 -19.60 -8.08 24.33
N GLN A 18 -19.97 -9.36 24.44
CA GLN A 18 -21.37 -9.76 24.59
C GLN A 18 -21.99 -9.29 25.92
N GLU A 19 -21.18 -9.02 26.95
CA GLU A 19 -21.66 -8.43 28.20
C GLU A 19 -21.86 -6.92 28.12
N TYR A 20 -21.30 -6.23 27.12
CA TYR A 20 -21.41 -4.78 27.02
C TYR A 20 -22.87 -4.33 26.81
N ARG A 21 -23.29 -3.32 27.58
CA ARG A 21 -24.60 -2.67 27.43
C ARG A 21 -24.41 -1.17 27.50
N ARG A 22 -24.75 -0.46 26.42
CA ARG A 22 -24.61 1.00 26.34
C ARG A 22 -25.58 1.65 27.33
N GLY A 23 -25.07 2.55 28.17
CA GLY A 23 -25.88 3.33 29.12
C GLY A 23 -26.30 2.59 30.39
N ILE A 24 -25.95 1.30 30.56
CA ILE A 24 -26.27 0.55 31.77
C ILE A 24 -25.07 0.58 32.73
N HIS A 25 -25.32 1.03 33.96
CA HIS A 25 -24.31 1.05 35.02
C HIS A 25 -23.73 -0.35 35.26
N GLY A 26 -22.40 -0.46 35.39
CA GLY A 26 -21.72 -1.75 35.60
C GLY A 26 -21.42 -2.57 34.33
N TYR A 27 -21.97 -2.20 33.17
CA TYR A 27 -21.76 -2.89 31.90
C TYR A 27 -21.01 -2.04 30.85
N GLY A 28 -20.47 -0.89 31.27
CA GLY A 28 -19.58 -0.07 30.45
C GLY A 28 -18.17 -0.65 30.34
N PHE A 29 -17.37 -0.16 29.38
CA PHE A 29 -16.02 -0.68 29.13
C PHE A 29 -15.09 -0.63 30.35
N GLU A 30 -15.24 0.38 31.22
CA GLU A 30 -14.44 0.48 32.45
C GLU A 30 -14.79 -0.63 33.45
N SER A 31 -16.07 -0.86 33.67
CA SER A 31 -16.56 -1.92 34.55
C SER A 31 -16.15 -3.30 34.03
N LEU A 32 -16.27 -3.54 32.72
CA LEU A 32 -15.83 -4.78 32.09
C LEU A 32 -14.31 -4.97 32.23
N ALA A 33 -13.51 -3.92 32.02
CA ALA A 33 -12.06 -4.01 32.17
C ALA A 33 -11.63 -4.38 33.59
N LYS A 34 -12.29 -3.80 34.61
CA LYS A 34 -12.06 -4.14 36.02
C LYS A 34 -12.48 -5.58 36.32
N ARG A 35 -13.69 -5.98 35.92
CA ARG A 35 -14.25 -7.32 36.15
C ARG A 35 -13.41 -8.43 35.53
N PHE A 36 -12.97 -8.25 34.29
CA PHE A 36 -12.16 -9.21 33.54
C PHE A 36 -10.64 -9.02 33.72
N LYS A 37 -10.20 -8.12 34.60
CA LYS A 37 -8.78 -7.83 34.91
C LYS A 37 -7.94 -7.60 33.65
N ILE A 38 -8.46 -6.79 32.72
CA ILE A 38 -7.83 -6.53 31.43
C ILE A 38 -6.74 -5.46 31.58
N LYS A 39 -5.47 -5.83 31.34
CA LYS A 39 -4.32 -4.93 31.58
C LYS A 39 -4.33 -3.65 30.74
N GLY A 40 -4.94 -3.67 29.56
CA GLY A 40 -5.11 -2.48 28.70
C GLY A 40 -6.30 -1.59 29.06
N GLY A 41 -7.03 -1.93 30.13
CA GLY A 41 -8.16 -1.15 30.62
C GLY A 41 -9.32 -1.06 29.62
N HIS A 42 -10.14 -0.03 29.80
CA HIS A 42 -11.32 0.23 28.97
C HIS A 42 -10.97 0.58 27.52
N THR A 43 -9.84 1.23 27.29
CA THR A 43 -9.37 1.63 25.95
C THR A 43 -9.17 0.42 25.03
N LEU A 44 -8.61 -0.66 25.58
CA LEU A 44 -8.42 -1.89 24.83
C LEU A 44 -9.76 -2.56 24.46
N ILE A 45 -10.73 -2.57 25.38
CA ILE A 45 -12.07 -3.09 25.09
C ILE A 45 -12.77 -2.22 24.04
N ALA A 46 -12.67 -0.90 24.15
CA ALA A 46 -13.22 0.03 23.15
C ALA A 46 -12.61 -0.20 21.76
N GLN A 47 -11.32 -0.55 21.68
CA GLN A 47 -10.69 -0.94 20.42
C GLN A 47 -11.26 -2.25 19.88
N TRP A 48 -11.47 -3.27 20.72
CA TRP A 48 -12.12 -4.52 20.29
C TRP A 48 -13.55 -4.26 19.79
N TYR A 49 -14.32 -3.45 20.52
CA TYR A 49 -15.70 -3.11 20.16
C TYR A 49 -15.77 -2.41 18.79
N ARG A 50 -14.82 -1.52 18.46
CA ARG A 50 -14.74 -0.89 17.13
C ARG A 50 -14.46 -1.89 15.99
N GLN A 51 -13.86 -3.03 16.31
CA GLN A 51 -13.57 -4.11 15.35
C GLN A 51 -14.65 -5.20 15.34
N TRP A 52 -15.57 -5.17 16.30
CA TRP A 52 -16.54 -6.24 16.52
C TRP A 52 -17.81 -6.02 15.71
N ASP A 53 -18.13 -6.97 14.83
CA ASP A 53 -19.36 -6.96 14.04
C ASP A 53 -20.46 -7.87 14.65
N GLY A 54 -20.23 -8.35 15.88
CA GLY A 54 -21.08 -9.34 16.55
C GLY A 54 -20.60 -10.78 16.41
N THR A 55 -19.55 -11.03 15.61
CA THR A 55 -18.99 -12.38 15.41
C THR A 55 -17.60 -12.56 16.02
N ILE A 56 -17.20 -13.81 16.29
CA ILE A 56 -15.84 -14.13 16.75
C ILE A 56 -14.81 -13.81 15.66
N GLY A 57 -15.16 -14.04 14.39
CA GLY A 57 -14.25 -13.89 13.25
C GLY A 57 -13.74 -12.46 13.06
N SER A 58 -14.51 -11.44 13.42
CA SER A 58 -14.06 -10.04 13.31
C SER A 58 -13.00 -9.66 14.36
N LEU A 59 -12.88 -10.45 15.43
CA LEU A 59 -11.90 -10.29 16.50
C LEU A 59 -10.65 -11.16 16.31
N GLU A 60 -10.66 -12.04 15.30
CA GLU A 60 -9.49 -12.77 14.86
C GLU A 60 -8.47 -11.81 14.27
N ARG A 61 -7.20 -12.08 14.55
CA ARG A 61 -6.11 -11.27 14.03
C ARG A 61 -6.03 -11.52 12.54
N LYS A 62 -6.57 -10.61 11.73
CA LYS A 62 -6.16 -10.52 10.33
C LYS A 62 -4.66 -10.32 10.29
N LEU A 63 -3.94 -11.19 9.60
CA LEU A 63 -2.50 -11.05 9.32
C LEU A 63 -2.20 -9.89 8.35
N GLU A 64 -3.08 -8.91 8.26
CA GLU A 64 -3.03 -7.82 7.29
C GLU A 64 -2.32 -6.60 7.89
N GLY A 65 -1.08 -6.39 7.43
CA GLY A 65 -0.64 -5.10 6.91
C GLY A 65 -0.62 -3.86 7.82
N GLY A 66 -0.35 -3.97 9.12
CA GLY A 66 -0.32 -2.81 10.02
C GLY A 66 0.81 -2.81 11.03
N ARG A 67 1.80 -1.94 10.81
CA ARG A 67 3.14 -1.80 11.47
C ARG A 67 4.14 -2.88 11.07
N SER A 68 5.21 -2.45 10.37
CA SER A 68 6.39 -3.26 10.07
C SER A 68 6.83 -4.04 11.31
N ARG A 69 6.97 -5.36 11.15
CA ARG A 69 7.56 -6.22 12.16
C ARG A 69 8.90 -5.58 12.59
N SER A 70 9.16 -5.48 13.89
CA SER A 70 10.55 -5.26 14.33
C SER A 70 11.36 -6.40 13.72
N MET A 71 12.34 -6.04 12.89
CA MET A 71 13.14 -6.98 12.14
C MET A 71 13.71 -8.08 13.05
N THR A 72 13.71 -9.30 12.54
CA THR A 72 14.39 -10.44 13.15
C THR A 72 15.91 -10.19 13.12
N LYS A 73 16.67 -10.75 14.07
CA LYS A 73 18.13 -10.62 14.11
C LYS A 73 18.82 -11.06 12.80
N GLN A 74 18.18 -11.96 12.03
CA GLN A 74 18.66 -12.40 10.72
C GLN A 74 18.51 -11.33 9.62
N GLU A 75 17.47 -10.49 9.68
CA GLU A 75 17.32 -9.33 8.77
C GLU A 75 18.28 -8.18 9.12
N VAL A 76 18.86 -8.18 10.33
CA VAL A 76 19.88 -7.19 10.77
C VAL A 76 21.27 -7.51 10.22
N THR A 77 21.46 -8.68 9.59
CA THR A 77 22.70 -9.04 8.86
C THR A 77 22.76 -8.41 7.46
N LEU A 78 22.10 -7.27 7.25
CA LEU A 78 22.25 -6.48 6.03
C LEU A 78 23.54 -5.66 6.11
N ASP A 79 24.21 -5.52 4.97
CA ASP A 79 25.41 -4.69 4.78
C ASP A 79 25.21 -3.30 5.42
N PRO A 80 26.08 -2.85 6.35
CA PRO A 80 26.05 -1.50 6.92
C PRO A 80 25.95 -0.39 5.87
N GLY A 81 26.49 -0.63 4.66
CA GLY A 81 26.36 0.28 3.51
C GLY A 81 24.90 0.54 3.13
N TYR A 82 24.07 -0.51 3.05
CA TYR A 82 22.66 -0.41 2.69
C TYR A 82 21.85 0.46 3.68
N TRP A 83 22.11 0.32 4.98
CA TRP A 83 21.45 1.15 5.98
C TRP A 83 21.83 2.62 5.86
N MET A 84 23.09 2.90 5.53
CA MET A 84 23.54 4.26 5.28
C MET A 84 22.87 4.83 4.03
N GLU A 85 22.68 4.04 2.97
CA GLU A 85 21.94 4.44 1.77
C GLU A 85 20.48 4.76 2.10
N ILE A 86 19.78 3.90 2.85
CA ILE A 86 18.41 4.18 3.32
C ILE A 86 18.37 5.48 4.14
N ALA A 87 19.30 5.65 5.07
CA ALA A 87 19.34 6.84 5.92
C ALA A 87 19.55 8.11 5.10
N ASN A 88 20.47 8.08 4.13
CA ASN A 88 20.74 9.19 3.22
C ASN A 88 19.54 9.48 2.31
N PHE A 89 18.88 8.44 1.80
CA PHE A 89 17.68 8.57 1.00
C PHE A 89 16.54 9.19 1.82
N ARG A 90 16.31 8.75 3.06
CA ARG A 90 15.33 9.36 3.97
C ARG A 90 15.60 10.84 4.25
N ARG A 91 16.85 11.19 4.56
CA ARG A 91 17.27 12.60 4.76
C ARG A 91 17.03 13.44 3.51
N PHE A 92 17.26 12.86 2.33
CA PHE A 92 16.95 13.50 1.06
C PHE A 92 15.44 13.78 0.93
N LEU A 93 14.58 12.76 1.11
CA LEU A 93 13.12 12.95 1.02
C LEU A 93 12.62 14.01 2.00
N GLN A 94 13.07 13.97 3.26
CA GLN A 94 12.69 14.93 4.29
C GLN A 94 13.06 16.38 3.94
N ARG A 95 14.19 16.59 3.26
CA ARG A 95 14.67 17.93 2.88
C ARG A 95 13.87 18.54 1.73
N ILE A 96 13.41 17.70 0.79
CA ILE A 96 12.71 18.17 -0.40
C ILE A 96 11.27 18.55 -0.08
N GLY A 97 10.60 17.80 0.80
CA GLY A 97 9.17 17.98 1.09
C GLY A 97 8.28 17.14 0.18
N ASN A 98 7.12 16.72 0.68
CA ASN A 98 6.23 15.79 -0.01
C ASN A 98 5.56 16.39 -1.27
N ASP A 99 5.49 17.72 -1.36
CA ASP A 99 4.93 18.49 -2.45
C ASP A 99 5.84 18.58 -3.68
N ARG A 100 7.08 18.11 -3.58
CA ARG A 100 8.07 18.10 -4.67
C ARG A 100 8.63 16.71 -4.96
N LEU A 101 8.03 15.68 -4.38
CA LEU A 101 8.40 14.28 -4.55
C LEU A 101 7.30 13.54 -5.29
N ILE A 102 7.56 13.17 -6.53
CA ILE A 102 6.66 12.33 -7.31
C ILE A 102 7.16 10.91 -7.25
N PHE A 103 6.33 10.00 -6.74
CA PHE A 103 6.59 8.57 -6.75
C PHE A 103 5.84 7.95 -7.92
N PHE A 104 6.50 7.07 -8.67
CA PHE A 104 5.79 6.22 -9.63
C PHE A 104 6.30 4.79 -9.53
N ASP A 105 5.42 3.86 -9.89
CA ASP A 105 5.68 2.42 -9.85
C ASP A 105 4.81 1.71 -10.90
N GLU A 106 5.22 0.49 -11.24
CA GLU A 106 4.45 -0.43 -12.05
C GLU A 106 3.91 -1.61 -11.24
N THR A 107 2.67 -1.97 -11.51
CA THR A 107 2.07 -3.15 -10.87
C THR A 107 1.25 -3.97 -11.86
N ALA A 108 1.36 -5.28 -11.74
CA ALA A 108 0.53 -6.22 -12.49
C ALA A 108 -0.70 -6.58 -11.65
N VAL A 109 -1.88 -6.32 -12.21
CA VAL A 109 -3.17 -6.65 -11.60
C VAL A 109 -3.82 -7.77 -12.40
N TYR A 110 -4.14 -8.87 -11.73
CA TYR A 110 -4.85 -10.00 -12.35
C TYR A 110 -6.33 -9.94 -11.95
N CYS A 111 -7.24 -10.21 -12.90
CA CYS A 111 -8.68 -10.22 -12.64
C CYS A 111 -9.11 -11.15 -11.50
N THR A 112 -8.30 -12.17 -11.19
CA THR A 112 -8.62 -13.23 -10.23
C THR A 112 -8.07 -13.00 -8.82
N MET A 113 -7.50 -11.83 -8.52
CA MET A 113 -6.70 -11.69 -7.30
C MET A 113 -7.43 -11.84 -5.96
N TYR A 114 -8.78 -11.83 -5.86
CA TYR A 114 -9.50 -12.19 -4.62
C TYR A 114 -10.95 -12.67 -4.88
N PRO A 115 -11.54 -13.52 -4.00
CA PRO A 115 -12.99 -13.71 -3.93
C PRO A 115 -13.64 -12.36 -3.61
N ARG A 116 -14.52 -11.88 -4.49
CA ARG A 116 -15.12 -10.55 -4.33
C ARG A 116 -16.41 -10.64 -3.51
N ARG A 117 -16.49 -9.84 -2.45
CA ARG A 117 -17.79 -9.43 -1.92
C ARG A 117 -18.41 -8.44 -2.91
N THR A 118 -19.60 -8.74 -3.42
CA THR A 118 -20.34 -7.84 -4.33
C THR A 118 -21.41 -7.10 -3.54
N LEU A 119 -21.83 -5.93 -4.03
CA LEU A 119 -23.06 -5.31 -3.53
C LEU A 119 -24.24 -6.20 -3.97
N VAL A 120 -25.01 -6.70 -3.02
CA VAL A 120 -26.23 -7.49 -3.28
C VAL A 120 -27.40 -6.92 -2.50
N THR A 121 -28.61 -7.20 -2.98
CA THR A 121 -29.87 -6.82 -2.34
C THR A 121 -29.99 -7.40 -0.92
N PRO A 122 -30.70 -6.73 0.01
CA PRO A 122 -30.91 -7.24 1.36
C PRO A 122 -31.43 -8.68 1.36
N GLY A 123 -30.77 -9.56 2.11
CA GLY A 123 -31.11 -10.99 2.21
C GLY A 123 -30.30 -11.94 1.32
N GLN A 124 -29.41 -11.44 0.45
CA GLN A 124 -28.55 -12.28 -0.40
C GLN A 124 -27.11 -12.35 0.11
N GLN A 125 -26.43 -13.47 -0.17
CA GLN A 125 -25.01 -13.64 0.14
C GLN A 125 -24.14 -12.84 -0.84
N ALA A 126 -23.47 -11.83 -0.31
CA ALA A 126 -22.52 -10.98 -0.99
C ALA A 126 -21.19 -11.70 -1.30
N LEU A 127 -21.18 -12.92 -1.85
CA LEU A 127 -19.95 -13.67 -2.06
C LEU A 127 -19.97 -14.42 -3.39
N ILE A 128 -19.17 -13.95 -4.35
CA ILE A 128 -18.83 -14.74 -5.54
C ILE A 128 -17.51 -15.44 -5.27
N ILE A 129 -17.56 -16.77 -5.19
CA ILE A 129 -16.38 -17.63 -5.07
C ILE A 129 -15.90 -17.91 -6.49
N VAL A 130 -14.65 -17.54 -6.79
CA VAL A 130 -14.01 -17.85 -8.07
C VAL A 130 -13.17 -19.11 -7.86
N ASP A 131 -13.63 -20.23 -8.41
CA ASP A 131 -13.08 -21.55 -8.07
C ASP A 131 -11.65 -21.80 -8.57
N LYS A 132 -11.18 -21.06 -9.57
CA LYS A 132 -9.78 -21.13 -10.03
C LYS A 132 -9.29 -19.76 -10.51
N PRO A 133 -8.24 -19.17 -9.89
CA PRO A 133 -7.39 -18.24 -10.63
C PRO A 133 -6.72 -19.07 -11.71
N SER A 134 -7.22 -19.05 -12.94
CA SER A 134 -6.46 -19.67 -14.03
C SER A 134 -5.12 -18.93 -14.09
N ALA A 135 -4.02 -19.65 -14.31
CA ALA A 135 -2.73 -19.03 -14.63
C ALA A 135 -2.83 -18.11 -15.89
N TYR A 136 -3.96 -18.18 -16.59
CA TYR A 136 -4.37 -17.42 -17.75
C TYR A 136 -5.32 -16.25 -17.43
N ALA A 137 -5.48 -15.89 -16.15
CA ALA A 137 -6.27 -14.73 -15.79
C ALA A 137 -5.74 -13.50 -16.53
N SER A 138 -6.65 -12.75 -17.16
CA SER A 138 -6.32 -11.51 -17.84
C SER A 138 -5.50 -10.61 -16.93
N ARG A 139 -4.27 -10.33 -17.37
CA ARG A 139 -3.29 -9.49 -16.68
C ARG A 139 -3.33 -8.09 -17.24
N TYR A 140 -3.57 -7.14 -16.36
CA TYR A 140 -3.46 -5.71 -16.60
C TYR A 140 -2.12 -5.26 -16.04
N ASP A 141 -1.38 -4.46 -16.79
CA ASP A 141 -0.21 -3.77 -16.27
C ASP A 141 -0.56 -2.31 -16.06
N LEU A 142 -0.24 -1.78 -14.89
CA LEU A 142 -0.59 -0.43 -14.49
C LEU A 142 0.68 0.33 -14.17
N ILE A 143 0.81 1.54 -14.72
CA ILE A 143 1.85 2.51 -14.35
C ILE A 143 1.13 3.70 -13.73
N GLY A 144 1.52 4.11 -12.53
CA GLY A 144 0.86 5.21 -11.82
C GLY A 144 1.86 6.12 -11.15
N ALA A 145 1.58 7.42 -11.13
CA ALA A 145 2.34 8.41 -10.37
C ALA A 145 1.47 9.10 -9.32
N ILE A 146 2.08 9.39 -8.17
CA ILE A 146 1.48 10.12 -7.05
C ILE A 146 2.43 11.23 -6.57
N ILE A 147 1.86 12.27 -5.98
CA ILE A 147 2.58 13.32 -5.25
C ILE A 147 1.94 13.49 -3.88
N GLY A 148 2.72 13.35 -2.82
CA GLY A 148 2.18 13.24 -1.46
C GLY A 148 1.09 12.16 -1.37
N SER A 149 -0.15 12.57 -1.09
CA SER A 149 -1.33 11.69 -1.03
C SER A 149 -2.24 11.75 -2.28
N GLN A 150 -1.83 12.48 -3.31
CA GLN A 150 -2.66 12.74 -4.48
C GLN A 150 -2.16 11.95 -5.70
N PRO A 151 -3.04 11.17 -6.38
CA PRO A 151 -2.71 10.59 -7.67
C PRO A 151 -2.61 11.69 -8.74
N ILE A 152 -1.56 11.62 -9.56
CA ILE A 152 -1.33 12.57 -10.65
C ILE A 152 -1.89 12.02 -11.95
N THR A 153 -1.45 10.82 -12.33
CA THR A 153 -1.87 10.17 -13.57
C THR A 153 -1.58 8.68 -13.51
N CYS A 154 -2.30 7.91 -14.33
CA CYS A 154 -2.05 6.49 -14.51
C CYS A 154 -2.25 6.08 -15.98
N MET A 155 -1.70 4.92 -16.30
CA MET A 155 -1.95 4.21 -17.55
C MET A 155 -2.20 2.75 -17.22
N VAL A 156 -3.25 2.21 -17.82
CA VAL A 156 -3.59 0.78 -17.75
C VAL A 156 -3.34 0.20 -19.12
N LEU A 157 -2.52 -0.85 -19.19
CA LEU A 157 -2.36 -1.69 -20.36
C LEU A 157 -3.29 -2.88 -20.21
N THR A 158 -4.35 -2.90 -21.01
CA THR A 158 -5.30 -4.01 -21.04
C THR A 158 -4.70 -5.25 -21.70
N PRO A 159 -5.27 -6.45 -21.48
CA PRO A 159 -4.87 -7.64 -22.23
C PRO A 159 -4.92 -7.44 -23.75
N ASP A 160 -5.91 -6.70 -24.25
CA ASP A 160 -6.09 -6.44 -25.68
C ASP A 160 -5.02 -5.48 -26.19
N ASP A 161 -4.74 -4.38 -25.48
CA ASP A 161 -3.61 -3.49 -25.79
C ASP A 161 -2.29 -4.26 -25.90
N ARG A 162 -2.08 -5.20 -24.97
CA ARG A 162 -0.86 -6.00 -24.90
C ARG A 162 -0.78 -6.98 -26.05
N LYS A 163 -1.91 -7.58 -26.45
CA LYS A 163 -1.97 -8.49 -27.60
C LYS A 163 -1.76 -7.75 -28.92
N GLU A 164 -2.43 -6.61 -29.09
CA GLU A 164 -2.34 -5.78 -30.29
C GLU A 164 -0.91 -5.25 -30.50
N LYS A 165 -0.24 -4.84 -29.42
CA LYS A 165 1.09 -4.21 -29.47
C LYS A 165 2.24 -5.19 -29.18
N ASP A 166 1.96 -6.49 -29.04
CA ASP A 166 2.90 -7.53 -28.62
C ASP A 166 3.72 -7.17 -27.35
N ILE A 167 3.04 -6.61 -26.35
CA ILE A 167 3.64 -6.13 -25.10
C ILE A 167 3.55 -7.22 -24.01
N LYS A 168 4.70 -7.80 -23.68
CA LYS A 168 4.81 -8.78 -22.58
C LYS A 168 4.76 -8.15 -21.18
N GLY A 169 5.00 -6.84 -21.06
CA GLY A 169 4.93 -6.09 -19.81
C GLY A 169 5.50 -4.69 -20.01
N VAL A 170 5.50 -3.87 -18.96
CA VAL A 170 6.04 -2.51 -19.03
C VAL A 170 7.55 -2.57 -19.31
N ARG A 171 7.95 -1.93 -20.41
CA ARG A 171 9.35 -1.82 -20.86
C ARG A 171 9.76 -0.35 -20.90
N LYS A 172 11.06 -0.12 -21.01
CA LYS A 172 11.68 1.21 -21.11
C LYS A 172 10.97 2.17 -22.08
N HIS A 173 10.69 1.74 -23.31
CA HIS A 173 10.00 2.60 -24.30
C HIS A 173 8.58 2.96 -23.86
N ILE A 174 7.86 2.07 -23.18
CA ILE A 174 6.50 2.32 -22.67
C ILE A 174 6.54 3.37 -21.56
N VAL A 175 7.52 3.28 -20.66
CA VAL A 175 7.73 4.27 -19.59
C VAL A 175 8.03 5.63 -20.20
N ASN A 176 8.96 5.71 -21.17
CA ASN A 176 9.32 6.97 -21.83
C ASN A 176 8.13 7.58 -22.59
N ASP A 177 7.37 6.76 -23.33
CA ASP A 177 6.16 7.20 -24.01
C ASP A 177 5.11 7.71 -23.04
N TRP A 178 4.93 7.04 -21.91
CA TRP A 178 4.02 7.46 -20.85
C TRP A 178 4.47 8.76 -20.18
N ILE A 179 5.78 8.92 -19.95
CA ILE A 179 6.36 10.18 -19.45
C ILE A 179 6.02 11.32 -20.41
N LEU A 180 6.37 11.15 -21.69
CA LEU A 180 6.17 12.14 -22.74
C LEU A 180 4.70 12.53 -22.91
N LYS A 181 3.81 11.53 -23.01
CA LYS A 181 2.41 11.73 -23.39
C LYS A 181 1.49 12.02 -22.20
N LYS A 182 1.83 11.60 -20.98
CA LYS A 182 0.92 11.67 -19.83
C LYS A 182 1.52 12.31 -18.58
N LEU A 183 2.67 11.84 -18.10
CA LEU A 183 3.21 12.30 -16.81
C LEU A 183 3.72 13.73 -16.89
N ALA A 184 4.56 14.07 -17.86
CA ALA A 184 5.11 15.42 -18.00
C ALA A 184 4.02 16.50 -18.17
N PRO A 185 2.99 16.33 -19.04
CA PRO A 185 1.86 17.25 -19.08
C PRO A 185 1.10 17.37 -17.76
N ALA A 186 0.98 16.28 -16.99
CA ALA A 186 0.31 16.31 -15.70
C ALA A 186 1.12 17.08 -14.65
N ILE A 187 2.46 16.94 -14.64
CA ILE A 187 3.35 17.73 -13.78
C ILE A 187 3.27 19.22 -14.14
N ASN A 188 3.32 19.57 -15.42
CA ASN A 188 3.20 20.96 -15.85
C ASN A 188 1.90 21.62 -15.37
N ARG A 189 0.78 20.87 -15.33
CA ARG A 189 -0.50 21.36 -14.80
C ARG A 189 -0.50 21.62 -13.29
N LEU A 190 0.38 20.97 -12.53
CA LEU A 190 0.51 21.21 -11.09
C LEU A 190 1.19 22.54 -10.79
N ALA A 191 1.89 23.15 -11.75
CA ALA A 191 2.62 24.41 -11.60
C ALA A 191 3.60 24.39 -10.40
N ILE A 192 4.26 23.25 -10.19
CA ILE A 192 5.28 23.05 -9.15
C ILE A 192 6.67 22.98 -9.79
N ASP A 193 7.64 23.63 -9.16
CA ASP A 193 9.03 23.64 -9.63
C ASP A 193 9.93 22.76 -8.75
N ASN A 194 11.10 22.40 -9.29
CA ASN A 194 12.14 21.66 -8.56
C ASN A 194 11.67 20.30 -8.04
N VAL A 195 10.97 19.56 -8.89
CA VAL A 195 10.43 18.24 -8.60
C VAL A 195 11.49 17.16 -8.79
N TYR A 196 11.50 16.20 -7.87
CA TYR A 196 12.22 14.95 -8.02
C TYR A 196 11.28 13.79 -8.31
N LEU A 197 11.67 12.95 -9.27
CA LEU A 197 11.00 11.70 -9.55
C LEU A 197 11.66 10.56 -8.77
N ILE A 198 10.84 9.75 -8.10
CA ILE A 198 11.25 8.63 -7.26
C ILE A 198 10.64 7.34 -7.80
N CYS A 199 11.48 6.33 -8.02
CA CYS A 199 11.07 5.01 -8.52
C CYS A 199 12.02 3.92 -8.00
N ASP A 200 11.67 2.65 -8.17
CA ASP A 200 12.58 1.54 -7.94
C ASP A 200 13.66 1.46 -9.04
N LYS A 201 14.67 0.63 -8.80
CA LYS A 201 15.72 0.36 -9.79
C LYS A 201 15.29 -0.81 -10.68
N SER A 202 14.56 -0.53 -11.75
CA SER A 202 14.13 -1.54 -12.73
C SER A 202 14.90 -1.40 -14.07
N ARG A 203 14.83 -2.43 -14.92
CA ARG A 203 15.37 -2.37 -16.30
C ARG A 203 14.59 -1.39 -17.19
N ALA A 204 13.34 -1.06 -16.82
CA ALA A 204 12.55 -0.07 -17.52
C ALA A 204 12.97 1.36 -17.14
N HIS A 205 13.51 1.56 -15.92
CA HIS A 205 13.82 2.87 -15.36
C HIS A 205 15.24 3.33 -15.68
N ASN A 206 15.56 3.60 -16.95
CA ASN A 206 16.83 4.26 -17.28
C ASN A 206 16.75 5.77 -17.02
N LYS A 207 17.59 6.28 -16.10
CA LYS A 207 17.59 7.69 -15.70
C LYS A 207 17.82 8.66 -16.86
N LEU A 208 18.73 8.36 -17.79
CA LEU A 208 19.06 9.28 -18.88
C LEU A 208 17.89 9.40 -19.85
N ASP A 209 17.33 8.27 -20.26
CA ASP A 209 16.20 8.27 -21.18
C ASP A 209 14.93 8.89 -20.57
N MET A 210 14.64 8.62 -19.30
CA MET A 210 13.51 9.25 -18.64
C MET A 210 13.68 10.78 -18.54
N MET A 211 14.89 11.25 -18.19
CA MET A 211 15.20 12.68 -18.19
C MET A 211 15.09 13.28 -19.59
N GLN A 212 15.50 12.54 -20.63
CA GLN A 212 15.33 12.97 -22.01
C GLN A 212 13.84 13.07 -22.38
N ALA A 213 13.02 12.11 -22.00
CA ALA A 213 11.57 12.15 -22.22
C ALA A 213 10.89 13.37 -21.56
N PHE A 214 11.33 13.79 -20.36
CA PHE A 214 10.84 15.05 -19.75
C PHE A 214 11.28 16.29 -20.52
N LYS A 215 12.51 16.31 -21.05
CA LYS A 215 13.00 17.42 -21.89
C LYS A 215 12.21 17.50 -23.20
N ASP A 216 12.00 16.37 -23.86
CA ASP A 216 11.24 16.28 -25.11
C ASP A 216 9.77 16.70 -24.89
N ALA A 217 9.24 16.48 -23.68
CA ALA A 217 7.91 16.93 -23.26
C ALA A 217 7.84 18.39 -22.80
N ASN A 218 8.94 19.13 -22.87
CA ASN A 218 9.07 20.49 -22.34
C ASN A 218 8.61 20.62 -20.87
N CYS A 219 9.10 19.72 -20.00
CA CYS A 219 8.82 19.71 -18.56
C CYS A 219 10.10 20.03 -17.76
N PRO A 220 10.46 21.32 -17.64
CA PRO A 220 11.68 21.74 -16.96
C PRO A 220 11.61 21.57 -15.43
N SER A 221 10.40 21.41 -14.88
CA SER A 221 10.17 21.29 -13.44
C SER A 221 10.83 20.06 -12.82
N VAL A 222 11.09 19.00 -13.60
CA VAL A 222 11.77 17.79 -13.11
C VAL A 222 13.28 17.99 -13.14
N ILE A 223 13.88 18.15 -11.96
CA ILE A 223 15.32 18.45 -11.81
C ILE A 223 16.17 17.20 -11.56
N GLY A 224 15.53 16.05 -11.30
CA GLY A 224 16.26 14.80 -11.21
C GLY A 224 15.43 13.59 -10.86
N ILE A 225 16.04 12.42 -11.06
CA ILE A 225 15.48 11.11 -10.73
C ILE A 225 16.36 10.45 -9.65
N ARG A 226 15.71 9.87 -8.64
CA ARG A 226 16.34 9.07 -7.58
C ARG A 226 15.71 7.69 -7.52
N TYR A 227 16.55 6.69 -7.35
CA TYR A 227 16.10 5.32 -7.09
C TYR A 227 15.93 5.09 -5.61
N ILE A 228 14.91 4.32 -5.25
CA ILE A 228 14.76 3.76 -3.90
C ILE A 228 15.91 2.76 -3.69
N PRO A 229 16.69 2.88 -2.60
CA PRO A 229 17.72 1.89 -2.27
C PRO A 229 17.11 0.50 -2.13
N THR A 230 17.71 -0.48 -2.80
CA THR A 230 17.32 -1.89 -2.73
C THR A 230 18.45 -2.67 -2.06
N ALA A 231 18.12 -3.61 -1.18
CA ALA A 231 19.14 -4.51 -0.65
C ALA A 231 19.76 -5.27 -1.83
N SER A 232 21.09 -5.26 -1.92
CA SER A 232 21.81 -6.12 -2.86
C SER A 232 21.43 -7.57 -2.53
N ALA A 233 20.80 -8.25 -3.49
CA ALA A 233 20.45 -9.67 -3.39
C ALA A 233 21.70 -10.55 -3.55
#